data_AF-A0A5E4HSR4-F1
#
_entry.id   AF-A0A5E4HSR4-F1
#
_cell.length_a   1.000
_cell.length_b   1.000
_cell.length_c   1.000
_cell.angle_alpha   90.00
_cell.angle_beta   90.00
_cell.angle_gamma   90.00
#
_symmetry.space_group_name_H-M   'P 1'
#
loop_
_entity.id
_entity.type
_entity.pdbx_description
1 polymer ?
#
loop_
_entity_poly.entity_id
_entity_poly.type
_entity_poly.pdbx_seq_one_letter_code
_entity_poly.pdbx_strand_id
1 'polypeptide(L)'
;MYVDAAVSSFFKPISGRTDQAAGIIFRIQDKDNYYILRVNALEDNINLYKYVAGRRSLIKGVPVNVESGKWQELRVENTGNRIQGFLNGQMVVEATDDTFSAGGVGIWTKADSVTCFDNVQITAR
;
A
#
# COMPACT_ATOMS: atom_id res chain seq x y z
N MET A 1 11.77 -14.33 2.08
CA MET A 1 10.90 -13.45 2.89
C MET A 1 11.68 -12.19 3.21
N TYR A 2 11.04 -11.03 3.14
CA TYR A 2 11.68 -9.74 3.39
C TYR A 2 11.43 -9.31 4.83
N VAL A 3 12.50 -9.02 5.57
CA VAL A 3 12.43 -8.41 6.92
C VAL A 3 12.27 -6.90 6.75
N ASP A 4 13.27 -6.29 6.12
CA ASP A 4 13.33 -4.89 5.76
C ASP A 4 13.38 -4.75 4.24
N ALA A 5 12.59 -3.83 3.70
CA ALA A 5 12.49 -3.64 2.27
C ALA A 5 11.97 -2.25 1.91
N ALA A 6 12.32 -1.80 0.70
CA ALA A 6 11.58 -0.78 -0.03
C ALA A 6 10.85 -1.46 -1.19
N VAL A 7 9.54 -1.21 -1.31
CA VAL A 7 8.71 -1.72 -2.41
C VAL A 7 8.05 -0.53 -3.09
N SER A 8 8.16 -0.43 -4.40
CA SER A 8 7.49 0.59 -5.21
C SER A 8 6.75 -0.02 -6.39
N SER A 9 5.76 0.71 -6.87
CA SER A 9 5.04 0.43 -8.10
C SER A 9 4.49 1.73 -8.66
N PHE A 10 4.52 1.87 -9.98
CA PHE A 10 3.61 2.81 -10.63
C PHE A 10 2.21 2.23 -10.62
N PHE A 11 1.22 3.09 -10.42
CA PHE A 11 -0.19 2.74 -10.49
C PHE A 11 -0.95 3.81 -11.28
N LYS A 12 -1.98 3.37 -12.00
CA LYS A 12 -2.91 4.27 -12.70
C LYS A 12 -4.34 3.76 -12.46
N PRO A 13 -5.10 4.40 -11.55
CA PRO A 13 -6.49 4.05 -11.32
C PRO A 13 -7.31 4.45 -12.56
N ILE A 14 -8.12 3.55 -13.11
CA ILE A 14 -8.87 3.79 -14.36
C ILE A 14 -10.36 3.99 -14.08
N SER A 15 -10.96 3.11 -13.30
CA SER A 15 -12.39 3.16 -12.99
C SER A 15 -12.74 2.37 -11.73
N GLY A 16 -13.99 2.50 -11.31
CA GLY A 16 -14.58 1.86 -10.14
C GLY A 16 -15.59 2.81 -9.50
N ARG A 17 -16.69 2.27 -8.97
CA ARG A 17 -17.77 3.05 -8.33
C ARG A 17 -17.76 2.93 -6.82
N THR A 18 -17.36 1.75 -6.31
CA THR A 18 -17.25 1.51 -4.87
C THR A 18 -15.90 1.96 -4.36
N ASP A 19 -14.85 1.61 -5.10
CA ASP A 19 -13.48 2.03 -4.86
C ASP A 19 -12.80 2.29 -6.19
N GLN A 20 -11.82 3.20 -6.18
CA GLN A 20 -10.86 3.33 -7.27
C GLN A 20 -9.45 3.25 -6.66
N ALA A 21 -9.13 2.04 -6.19
CA ALA A 21 -8.02 1.79 -5.29
C ALA A 21 -6.82 1.13 -5.98
N ALA A 22 -5.66 1.39 -5.40
CA ALA A 22 -4.41 0.68 -5.64
C ALA A 22 -3.71 0.46 -4.30
N GLY A 23 -2.86 -0.54 -4.19
CA GLY A 23 -2.07 -0.72 -2.99
C GLY A 23 -0.86 -1.61 -3.15
N ILE A 24 0.05 -1.45 -2.21
CA ILE A 24 1.18 -2.35 -1.98
C ILE A 24 0.91 -3.10 -0.68
N ILE A 25 0.95 -4.43 -0.74
CA ILE A 25 0.89 -5.31 0.41
C ILE A 25 2.29 -5.81 0.74
N PHE A 26 2.62 -5.87 2.03
CA PHE A 26 3.95 -6.22 2.51
C PHE A 26 3.87 -6.97 3.84
N ARG A 27 4.95 -7.70 4.16
CA ARG A 27 5.00 -8.69 5.25
C ARG A 27 3.81 -9.64 5.22
N ILE A 28 3.48 -10.12 4.02
CA ILE A 28 2.40 -11.07 3.79
C ILE A 28 2.78 -12.40 4.44
N GLN A 29 1.95 -12.89 5.36
CA GLN A 29 2.05 -14.26 5.88
C GLN A 29 1.18 -15.20 5.02
N ASP A 30 -0.04 -14.75 4.73
CA ASP A 30 -1.05 -15.45 3.96
C ASP A 30 -2.12 -14.46 3.46
N LYS A 31 -3.23 -14.97 2.90
CA LYS A 31 -4.32 -14.16 2.36
C LYS A 31 -5.09 -13.32 3.40
N ASP A 32 -4.94 -13.60 4.68
CA ASP A 32 -5.69 -13.00 5.78
C ASP A 32 -4.80 -12.16 6.72
N ASN A 33 -3.48 -12.18 6.53
CA ASN A 33 -2.47 -11.59 7.43
C ASN A 33 -1.38 -10.85 6.64
N TYR A 34 -1.49 -9.52 6.59
CA TYR A 34 -0.55 -8.63 5.88
C TYR A 34 -0.73 -7.16 6.27
N TYR A 35 0.26 -6.31 5.98
CA TYR A 35 0.08 -4.86 5.93
C TYR A 35 -0.26 -4.40 4.52
N ILE A 36 -0.95 -3.25 4.42
CA ILE A 36 -1.24 -2.61 3.13
C ILE A 36 -1.10 -1.09 3.23
N LEU A 37 -0.38 -0.51 2.27
CA LEU A 37 -0.47 0.90 1.93
C LEU A 37 -1.44 1.04 0.75
N ARG A 38 -2.64 1.58 1.01
CA ARG A 38 -3.72 1.72 0.02
C ARG A 38 -3.90 3.19 -0.33
N VAL A 39 -3.99 3.49 -1.62
CA VAL A 39 -4.52 4.75 -2.15
C VAL A 39 -5.93 4.53 -2.71
N ASN A 40 -6.76 5.57 -2.68
CA ASN A 40 -8.09 5.55 -3.29
C ASN A 40 -8.44 6.90 -3.92
N ALA A 41 -8.72 6.90 -5.22
CA ALA A 41 -9.06 8.11 -5.99
C ALA A 41 -10.49 8.63 -5.76
N LEU A 42 -11.41 7.80 -5.26
CA LEU A 42 -12.76 8.28 -4.91
C LEU A 42 -12.82 8.95 -3.54
N GLU A 43 -11.90 8.57 -2.64
CA GLU A 43 -11.88 9.05 -1.25
C GLU A 43 -10.77 10.08 -1.00
N ASP A 44 -9.93 10.38 -2.00
CA ASP A 44 -8.73 11.22 -1.91
C ASP A 44 -7.92 10.95 -0.63
N ASN A 45 -7.51 9.69 -0.49
CA ASN A 45 -6.75 9.27 0.68
C ASN A 45 -5.65 8.25 0.36
N ILE A 46 -4.71 8.21 1.30
CA ILE A 46 -3.76 7.13 1.47
C ILE A 46 -3.85 6.63 2.90
N ASN A 47 -3.98 5.33 3.04
CA ASN A 47 -4.21 4.66 4.30
C ASN A 47 -3.28 3.47 4.45
N LEU A 48 -2.57 3.43 5.58
CA LEU A 48 -1.86 2.27 6.06
C LEU A 48 -2.79 1.44 6.96
N TYR A 49 -3.11 0.23 6.52
CA TYR A 49 -3.87 -0.74 7.30
C TYR A 49 -3.04 -1.97 7.63
N LYS A 50 -3.53 -2.74 8.60
CA LYS A 50 -3.18 -4.16 8.77
C LYS A 50 -4.41 -5.05 8.65
N TYR A 51 -4.20 -6.25 8.17
CA TYR A 51 -5.13 -7.37 8.24
C TYR A 51 -4.57 -8.40 9.20
N VAL A 52 -5.37 -8.78 10.20
CA VAL A 52 -5.05 -9.85 11.16
C VAL A 52 -6.25 -10.77 11.23
N ALA A 53 -6.07 -12.05 10.89
CA ALA A 53 -7.14 -13.02 10.77
C ALA A 53 -8.32 -12.50 9.90
N GLY A 54 -7.99 -11.86 8.77
CA GLY A 54 -8.95 -11.34 7.81
C GLY A 54 -9.63 -10.02 8.23
N ARG A 55 -9.34 -9.52 9.43
CA ARG A 55 -9.92 -8.28 9.95
C ARG A 55 -8.99 -7.09 9.68
N ARG A 56 -9.53 -6.09 8.97
CA ARG A 56 -8.85 -4.81 8.69
C ARG A 56 -8.88 -3.88 9.90
N SER A 57 -7.74 -3.27 10.19
CA SER A 57 -7.58 -2.17 11.16
C SER A 57 -6.75 -1.04 10.55
N LEU A 58 -7.18 0.22 10.74
CA LEU A 58 -6.41 1.40 10.33
C LEU A 58 -5.25 1.61 11.30
N ILE A 59 -4.04 1.81 10.78
CA ILE A 59 -2.87 2.24 11.56
C ILE A 59 -2.75 3.76 11.44
N LYS A 60 -2.71 4.26 10.20
CA LYS A 60 -2.61 5.70 9.92
C LYS A 60 -3.22 6.02 8.56
N GLY A 61 -3.89 7.16 8.46
CA GLY A 61 -4.47 7.67 7.23
C GLY A 61 -4.25 9.16 7.10
N VAL A 62 -4.08 9.63 5.87
CA VAL A 62 -4.01 11.06 5.55
C VAL A 62 -4.77 11.37 4.25
N PRO A 63 -5.40 12.54 4.15
CA PRO A 63 -5.98 13.01 2.89
C PRO A 63 -4.85 13.36 1.91
N VAL A 64 -4.97 12.89 0.67
CA VAL A 64 -4.08 13.21 -0.44
C VAL A 64 -4.87 13.18 -1.75
N ASN A 65 -4.58 14.08 -2.67
CA ASN A 65 -5.18 14.02 -4.00
C ASN A 65 -4.62 12.82 -4.77
N VAL A 66 -5.49 11.89 -5.18
CA VAL A 66 -5.10 10.72 -5.98
C VAL A 66 -5.71 10.84 -7.37
N GLU A 67 -4.87 11.13 -8.36
CA GLU A 67 -5.37 11.45 -9.70
C GLU A 67 -5.84 10.21 -10.48
N SER A 68 -7.13 10.14 -10.79
CA SER A 68 -7.70 9.15 -11.70
C SER A 68 -7.17 9.33 -13.13
N GLY A 69 -6.89 8.21 -13.81
CA GLY A 69 -6.41 8.17 -15.20
C GLY A 69 -4.93 8.54 -15.40
N LYS A 70 -4.19 8.89 -14.34
CA LYS A 70 -2.78 9.29 -14.41
C LYS A 70 -1.86 8.29 -13.70
N TRP A 71 -0.68 8.08 -14.28
CA TRP A 71 0.38 7.31 -13.63
C TRP A 71 0.95 8.09 -12.45
N GLN A 72 1.03 7.42 -11.32
CA GLN A 72 1.59 7.92 -10.06
C GLN A 72 2.46 6.81 -9.45
N GLU A 73 3.41 7.17 -8.60
CA GLU A 73 4.25 6.21 -7.89
C GLU A 73 3.76 6.03 -6.45
N LEU A 74 3.50 4.79 -6.06
CA LEU A 74 3.28 4.39 -4.68
C LEU A 74 4.52 3.65 -4.18
N ARG A 75 4.98 3.98 -2.98
CA ARG A 75 6.13 3.31 -2.38
C ARG A 75 5.97 3.14 -0.89
N VAL A 76 6.40 1.99 -0.38
CA VAL A 76 6.50 1.70 1.04
C VAL A 76 7.95 1.36 1.39
N GLU A 77 8.42 1.87 2.52
CA GLU A 77 9.67 1.43 3.15
C GLU A 77 9.34 0.88 4.53
N ASN A 78 9.82 -0.33 4.82
CA ASN A 78 9.74 -0.94 6.14
C ASN A 78 11.14 -1.27 6.64
N THR A 79 11.47 -0.79 7.85
CA THR A 79 12.76 -1.03 8.53
C THR A 79 12.50 -1.27 10.02
N GLY A 80 12.81 -2.46 10.52
CA GLY A 80 12.40 -2.87 11.86
C GLY A 80 10.88 -2.83 12.01
N ASN A 81 10.33 -2.08 12.95
CA ASN A 81 8.87 -1.89 13.08
C ASN A 81 8.37 -0.58 12.48
N ARG A 82 9.26 0.22 11.88
CA ARG A 82 8.94 1.51 11.27
C ARG A 82 8.49 1.30 9.83
N ILE A 83 7.37 1.92 9.48
CA ILE A 83 6.73 1.85 8.18
C ILE A 83 6.53 3.27 7.66
N GLN A 84 7.03 3.54 6.46
CA GLN A 84 6.87 4.82 5.77
C GLN A 84 6.17 4.60 4.43
N GLY A 85 5.15 5.40 4.14
CA GLY A 85 4.43 5.41 2.88
C GLY A 85 4.67 6.71 2.12
N PHE A 86 4.89 6.57 0.81
CA PHE A 86 5.21 7.66 -0.10
C PHE A 86 4.27 7.67 -1.29
N LEU A 87 3.90 8.86 -1.74
CA LEU A 87 3.17 9.09 -3.00
C LEU A 87 3.98 10.09 -3.83
N ASN A 88 4.34 9.72 -5.06
CA ASN A 88 5.15 10.53 -5.98
C ASN A 88 6.43 11.09 -5.34
N GLY A 89 7.15 10.23 -4.60
CA GLY A 89 8.39 10.58 -3.91
C GLY A 89 8.21 11.33 -2.57
N GLN A 90 7.04 11.89 -2.28
CA GLN A 90 6.77 12.57 -1.01
C GLN A 90 6.34 11.58 0.07
N MET A 91 6.98 11.63 1.24
CA MET A 91 6.52 10.87 2.41
C MET A 91 5.23 11.48 2.95
N VAL A 92 4.17 10.67 3.00
CA VAL A 92 2.82 11.09 3.39
C VAL A 92 2.30 10.35 4.62
N VAL A 93 2.83 9.15 4.89
CA VAL A 93 2.45 8.34 6.04
C VAL A 93 3.71 7.83 6.73
N GLU A 94 3.73 7.89 8.06
CA GLU A 94 4.72 7.23 8.90
C GLU A 94 4.03 6.66 10.14
N ALA A 95 4.40 5.43 10.52
CA ALA A 95 3.91 4.76 11.71
C ALA A 95 4.89 3.68 12.19
N THR A 96 4.68 3.20 13.40
CA THR A 96 5.30 1.98 13.93
C THR A 96 4.24 0.93 14.22
N ASP A 97 4.52 -0.34 13.90
CA ASP A 97 3.67 -1.48 14.24
C ASP A 97 4.48 -2.78 14.26
N ASP A 98 4.32 -3.59 15.32
CA ASP A 98 5.10 -4.81 15.59
C ASP A 98 4.34 -6.13 15.25
N THR A 99 3.18 -6.04 14.58
CA THR A 99 2.33 -7.22 14.33
C THR A 99 3.01 -8.27 13.44
N PHE A 100 3.69 -7.84 12.37
CA PHE A 100 4.44 -8.72 11.46
C PHE A 100 5.86 -8.19 11.27
N SER A 101 6.87 -9.06 11.34
CA SER A 101 8.28 -8.69 11.24
C SER A 101 8.94 -9.01 9.89
N ALA A 102 8.40 -9.98 9.13
CA ALA A 102 8.90 -10.36 7.82
C ALA A 102 7.78 -10.98 6.97
N GLY A 103 7.93 -11.08 5.65
CA GLY A 103 6.99 -11.85 4.83
C GLY A 103 7.14 -11.65 3.32
N GLY A 104 6.07 -11.94 2.59
CA GLY A 104 5.96 -11.65 1.16
C GLY A 104 5.64 -10.18 0.87
N VAL A 105 5.68 -9.84 -0.42
CA VAL A 105 5.29 -8.53 -0.97
C VAL A 105 4.43 -8.73 -2.20
N GLY A 106 3.56 -7.77 -2.50
CA GLY A 106 2.68 -7.84 -3.66
C GLY A 106 1.92 -6.54 -3.91
N ILE A 107 1.15 -6.55 -5.00
CA ILE A 107 0.22 -5.47 -5.36
C ILE A 107 -1.21 -5.87 -4.99
N TRP A 108 -2.07 -4.88 -4.81
CA TRP A 108 -3.44 -5.10 -4.32
C TRP A 108 -4.43 -4.14 -4.96
N THR A 109 -5.65 -4.62 -5.17
CA THR A 109 -6.82 -3.85 -5.60
C THR A 109 -8.05 -4.26 -4.79
N LYS A 110 -9.17 -3.54 -4.90
CA LYS A 110 -10.39 -3.82 -4.14
C LYS A 110 -11.68 -3.52 -4.89
N ALA A 111 -12.71 -4.30 -4.55
CA ALA A 111 -14.06 -4.16 -5.06
C ALA A 111 -14.06 -4.16 -6.60
N ASP A 112 -14.65 -3.15 -7.21
CA ASP A 112 -14.76 -2.97 -8.67
C ASP A 112 -13.66 -2.07 -9.24
N SER A 113 -12.57 -1.85 -8.51
CA SER A 113 -11.44 -1.03 -8.98
C SER A 113 -10.76 -1.67 -10.19
N VAL A 114 -10.66 -0.91 -11.28
CA VAL A 114 -9.79 -1.21 -12.41
C VAL A 114 -8.56 -0.30 -12.31
N THR A 115 -7.39 -0.90 -12.11
CA THR A 115 -6.13 -0.18 -11.92
C THR A 115 -5.02 -0.87 -12.71
N CYS A 116 -4.24 -0.09 -13.46
CA CYS A 116 -3.00 -0.58 -14.08
C CYS A 116 -1.84 -0.46 -13.09
N PHE A 117 -0.94 -1.43 -13.11
CA PHE A 117 0.32 -1.40 -12.36
C PHE A 117 1.49 -1.59 -13.31
N ASP A 118 2.61 -0.94 -13.04
CA ASP A 118 3.84 -1.11 -13.83
C ASP A 118 5.09 -0.88 -12.98
N ASN A 119 6.22 -1.42 -13.44
CA ASN A 119 7.55 -1.28 -12.86
C ASN A 119 7.56 -1.50 -11.33
N VAL A 120 7.07 -2.67 -10.92
CA VAL A 120 7.15 -3.11 -9.52
C VAL A 120 8.60 -3.40 -9.18
N GLN A 121 9.13 -2.73 -8.16
CA GLN A 121 10.50 -2.90 -7.70
C GLN A 121 10.53 -3.25 -6.22
N ILE A 122 11.46 -4.14 -5.85
CA ILE A 122 11.65 -4.58 -4.47
C ILE A 122 13.16 -4.54 -4.19
N THR A 123 13.54 -3.76 -3.19
CA THR A 123 14.92 -3.66 -2.71
C THR A 123 14.96 -4.11 -1.26
N ALA A 124 15.63 -5.22 -0.99
CA ALA A 124 15.92 -5.64 0.38
C ALA A 124 16.86 -4.63 1.04
N ARG A 125 16.64 -4.35 2.33
CA ARG A 125 17.47 -3.45 3.14
C ARG A 125 18.22 -4.21 4.21
#